data_AF-A0A7S1DPT9-F1
#
_entry.id   AF-A0A7S1DPT9-F1
#
_cell.length_a   1.000
_cell.length_b   1.000
_cell.length_c   1.000
_cell.angle_alpha   90.00
_cell.angle_beta   90.00
_cell.angle_gamma   90.00
#
_symmetry.space_group_name_H-M   'P 1'
#
loop_
_entity.id
_entity.type
_entity.pdbx_description
1 polymer ?
#
loop_
_entity_poly.entity_id
_entity_poly.type
_entity_poly.pdbx_seq_one_letter_code
_entity_poly.pdbx_strand_id
1 'polypeptide(L)'
;STLERLVDFDRINSKAMRFSVGAVQVRTGNTVYFDNHHQRIGPEHIMASGALPPAFAPVVIEGEAYWDGGIVSNTPLQYVLDNRGKGKTLAVQVDLFSARGDLPTNMAAAM
;
A
#
# COMPACT_ATOMS: atom_id res chain seq x y z
N SER A 1 15.72 1.45 13.02
CA SER A 1 14.31 1.89 13.16
C SER A 1 13.44 0.71 13.61
N THR A 2 12.16 0.94 13.96
CA THR A 2 11.23 -0.15 14.38
C THR A 2 10.99 -1.18 13.27
N LEU A 3 10.80 -0.74 12.02
CA LEU A 3 10.58 -1.64 10.89
C LEU A 3 11.77 -2.57 10.65
N GLU A 4 12.99 -2.03 10.65
CA GLU A 4 14.21 -2.85 10.47
C GLU A 4 14.41 -3.89 11.58
N ARG A 5 13.81 -3.68 12.76
CA ARG A 5 13.87 -4.64 13.87
C ARG A 5 12.78 -5.73 13.79
N LEU A 6 11.63 -5.40 13.20
CA LEU A 6 10.45 -6.27 13.18
C LEU A 6 10.22 -6.98 11.85
N VAL A 7 10.79 -6.46 10.76
CA VAL A 7 10.62 -6.98 9.41
C VAL A 7 11.93 -7.58 8.91
N ASP A 8 11.88 -8.84 8.50
CA ASP A 8 13.00 -9.52 7.84
C ASP A 8 13.02 -9.17 6.35
N PHE A 9 13.68 -8.06 6.01
CA PHE A 9 13.80 -7.60 4.63
C PHE A 9 14.68 -8.53 3.78
N ASP A 10 15.63 -9.27 4.37
CA ASP A 10 16.45 -10.21 3.61
C ASP A 10 15.59 -11.38 3.13
N ARG A 11 14.67 -11.87 3.97
CA ARG A 11 13.67 -12.86 3.55
C ARG A 11 12.74 -12.32 2.46
N ILE A 12 12.24 -11.09 2.59
CA ILE A 12 11.43 -10.46 1.53
C ILE A 12 12.22 -10.41 0.23
N ASN A 13 13.48 -9.95 0.29
CA ASN A 13 14.31 -9.75 -0.89
C ASN A 13 14.93 -11.05 -1.44
N SER A 14 14.84 -12.18 -0.71
CA SER A 14 15.21 -13.50 -1.21
C SER A 14 14.32 -14.00 -2.36
N LYS A 15 13.14 -13.38 -2.53
CA LYS A 15 12.14 -13.72 -3.57
C LYS A 15 11.60 -15.15 -3.49
N ALA A 16 11.81 -15.85 -2.37
CA ALA A 16 11.19 -17.16 -2.13
C ALA A 16 9.65 -17.10 -2.12
N MET A 17 9.10 -15.94 -1.77
CA MET A 17 7.68 -15.60 -1.89
C MET A 17 7.58 -14.21 -2.52
N ARG A 18 6.70 -14.06 -3.51
CA ARG A 18 6.43 -12.74 -4.10
C ARG A 18 5.74 -11.85 -3.08
N PHE A 19 6.22 -10.62 -2.96
CA PHE A 19 5.67 -9.58 -2.11
C PHE A 19 5.48 -8.33 -2.96
N SER A 20 4.28 -7.76 -2.89
CA SER A 20 3.95 -6.49 -3.54
C SER A 20 3.19 -5.62 -2.55
N VAL A 21 3.49 -4.33 -2.53
CA VAL A 21 2.85 -3.36 -1.64
C VAL A 21 2.52 -2.08 -2.42
N GLY A 22 1.29 -1.59 -2.25
CA GLY A 22 0.74 -0.49 -3.04
C GLY A 22 0.88 0.87 -2.36
N ALA A 23 1.22 1.88 -3.15
CA ALA A 23 1.27 3.29 -2.75
C ALA A 23 0.70 4.17 -3.87
N VAL A 24 0.42 5.44 -3.58
CA VAL A 24 -0.02 6.44 -4.55
C VAL A 24 1.06 7.48 -4.71
N GLN A 25 1.52 7.72 -5.95
CA GLN A 25 2.45 8.81 -6.23
C GLN A 25 1.70 10.14 -6.14
N VAL A 26 2.12 11.02 -5.22
CA VAL A 26 1.40 12.24 -4.86
C VAL A 26 1.22 13.20 -6.05
N ARG A 27 2.24 13.32 -6.91
CA ARG A 27 2.22 14.26 -8.04
C ARG A 27 1.20 13.88 -9.11
N THR A 28 1.07 12.59 -9.40
CA THR A 28 0.27 12.09 -10.54
C THR A 28 -1.05 11.46 -10.10
N GLY A 29 -1.19 11.08 -8.82
CA GLY A 29 -2.31 10.29 -8.33
C GLY A 29 -2.28 8.83 -8.77
N ASN A 30 -1.22 8.38 -9.45
CA ASN A 30 -1.12 7.03 -9.97
C ASN A 30 -0.80 6.03 -8.87
N THR A 31 -1.48 4.88 -8.89
CA THR A 31 -1.12 3.73 -8.06
C THR A 31 0.18 3.11 -8.55
N VAL A 32 1.10 2.87 -7.62
CA VAL A 32 2.38 2.22 -7.84
C VAL A 32 2.48 1.02 -6.90
N TYR A 33 3.09 -0.07 -7.37
CA TYR A 33 3.33 -1.25 -6.56
C TYR A 33 4.83 -1.51 -6.48
N PHE A 34 5.35 -1.50 -5.26
CA PHE A 34 6.70 -1.93 -4.98
C PHE A 34 6.70 -3.45 -4.83
N ASP A 35 7.45 -4.14 -5.68
CA ASP A 35 7.40 -5.59 -5.81
C ASP A 35 8.81 -6.19 -5.72
N ASN A 36 8.99 -7.19 -4.85
CA ASN A 36 10.30 -7.80 -4.62
C ASN A 36 10.85 -8.57 -5.82
N HIS A 37 10.04 -8.91 -6.82
CA HIS A 37 10.54 -9.48 -8.07
C HIS A 37 11.16 -8.40 -8.97
N HIS A 38 10.67 -7.16 -8.90
CA HIS A 38 11.08 -6.06 -9.76
C HIS A 38 12.14 -5.13 -9.14
N GLN A 39 12.14 -4.98 -7.82
CA GLN A 39 13.07 -4.10 -7.10
C GLN A 39 13.43 -4.63 -5.70
N ARG A 40 14.42 -4.03 -5.05
CA ARG A 40 14.73 -4.31 -3.65
C ARG A 40 13.73 -3.56 -2.76
N ILE A 41 13.15 -4.25 -1.80
CA ILE A 41 12.23 -3.68 -0.81
C ILE A 41 13.02 -3.26 0.42
N GLY A 42 13.06 -1.96 0.68
CA GLY A 42 13.46 -1.35 1.96
C GLY A 42 12.28 -0.82 2.79
N PRO A 43 12.55 -0.35 4.02
CA PRO A 43 11.54 0.19 4.94
C PRO A 43 10.69 1.32 4.37
N GLU A 44 11.28 2.17 3.52
CA GLU A 44 10.63 3.30 2.85
C GLU A 44 9.40 2.89 2.03
N HIS A 45 9.43 1.72 1.39
CA HIS A 45 8.29 1.20 0.63
C HIS A 45 7.12 0.83 1.53
N ILE A 46 7.40 0.32 2.74
CA ILE A 46 6.38 -0.01 3.74
C ILE A 46 5.81 1.27 4.35
N MET A 47 6.69 2.24 4.66
CA MET A 47 6.25 3.54 5.17
C MET A 47 5.38 4.28 4.16
N ALA A 48 5.76 4.27 2.87
CA ALA A 48 4.98 4.90 1.81
C ALA A 48 3.57 4.30 1.71
N SER A 49 3.47 2.97 1.74
CA SER A 49 2.19 2.27 1.66
C SER A 49 1.29 2.47 2.87
N GLY A 50 1.84 2.78 4.04
CA GLY A 50 1.08 3.07 5.27
C GLY A 50 0.96 4.56 5.60
N ALA A 51 1.43 5.46 4.74
CA ALA A 51 1.42 6.89 4.97
C ALA A 51 0.03 7.49 4.66
N LEU A 52 -0.98 7.11 5.44
CA LEU A 52 -2.35 7.56 5.24
C LEU A 52 -2.52 9.02 5.68
N PRO A 53 -2.90 9.96 4.79
CA PRO A 53 -3.19 11.33 5.16
C PRO A 53 -4.54 11.42 5.92
N PRO A 54 -4.68 12.36 6.86
CA PRO A 54 -3.70 13.38 7.24
C PRO A 54 -2.69 12.91 8.30
N ALA A 55 -2.75 11.65 8.75
CA ALA A 55 -1.96 11.17 9.88
C ALA A 55 -0.46 11.16 9.61
N PHE A 56 -0.04 10.92 8.35
CA PHE A 56 1.36 10.86 7.97
C PHE A 56 1.69 11.73 6.75
N ALA A 57 2.86 12.37 6.80
CA ALA A 57 3.47 13.05 5.65
C ALA A 57 3.84 12.04 4.55
N PRO A 58 3.89 12.46 3.28
CA PRO A 58 4.30 11.57 2.20
C PRO A 58 5.76 11.14 2.37
N VAL A 59 6.06 9.91 1.97
CA VAL A 59 7.42 9.34 2.00
C VAL A 59 8.08 9.59 0.65
N VAL A 60 9.30 10.12 0.66
CA VAL A 60 10.07 10.39 -0.56
C VAL A 60 10.98 9.19 -0.85
N ILE A 61 10.81 8.59 -2.02
CA ILE A 61 11.61 7.47 -2.53
C ILE A 61 12.14 7.89 -3.89
N GLU A 62 13.46 7.89 -4.05
CA GLU A 62 14.13 8.25 -5.32
C GLU A 62 13.69 9.61 -5.91
N GLY A 63 13.36 10.58 -5.05
CA GLY A 63 12.95 11.94 -5.44
C GLY A 63 11.45 12.12 -5.70
N GLU A 64 10.67 11.04 -5.68
CA GLU A 64 9.21 11.08 -5.83
C GLU A 64 8.50 10.88 -4.49
N ALA A 65 7.39 11.58 -4.29
CA ALA A 65 6.61 11.54 -3.06
C ALA A 65 5.45 10.53 -3.16
N TYR A 66 5.26 9.73 -2.11
CA TYR A 66 4.26 8.66 -2.06
C TYR A 66 3.43 8.71 -0.78
N TRP A 67 2.14 8.37 -0.94
CA TRP A 67 1.19 8.15 0.15
C TRP A 67 0.59 6.74 0.09
N ASP A 68 -0.20 6.41 1.11
CA ASP A 68 -0.91 5.14 1.25
C ASP A 68 -1.74 4.78 0.00
N GLY A 69 -1.67 3.52 -0.41
CA GLY A 69 -2.40 2.95 -1.55
C GLY A 69 -3.93 3.05 -1.39
N GLY A 70 -4.40 3.01 -0.15
CA GLY A 70 -5.79 3.08 0.28
C GLY A 70 -6.50 4.37 -0.09
N ILE A 71 -5.77 5.45 -0.41
CA ILE A 71 -6.36 6.69 -0.95
C ILE A 71 -7.07 6.43 -2.28
N VAL A 72 -6.49 5.59 -3.14
CA VAL A 72 -7.07 5.25 -4.44
C VAL A 72 -7.89 3.97 -4.35
N SER A 73 -7.36 2.95 -3.67
CA SER A 73 -8.10 1.72 -3.40
C SER A 73 -7.49 0.94 -2.23
N ASN A 74 -8.29 0.70 -1.19
CA ASN A 74 -7.95 -0.21 -0.11
C ASN A 74 -7.98 -1.69 -0.56
N THR A 75 -8.54 -1.99 -1.73
CA THR A 75 -8.61 -3.35 -2.28
C THR A 75 -8.00 -3.38 -3.68
N PRO A 76 -6.69 -3.59 -3.83
CA PRO A 76 -6.00 -3.64 -5.13
C PRO A 76 -6.28 -4.94 -5.89
N LEU A 77 -7.55 -5.35 -5.97
CA LEU A 77 -7.97 -6.63 -6.52
C LEU A 77 -7.55 -6.78 -7.98
N GLN A 78 -7.64 -5.70 -8.77
CA GLN A 78 -7.22 -5.72 -10.17
C GLN A 78 -5.74 -6.10 -10.30
N TYR A 79 -4.86 -5.46 -9.51
CA TYR A 79 -3.44 -5.78 -9.54
C TYR A 79 -3.18 -7.25 -9.16
N VAL A 80 -3.86 -7.75 -8.12
CA VAL A 80 -3.77 -9.17 -7.73
C VAL A 80 -4.24 -10.08 -8.87
N LEU A 81 -5.37 -9.76 -9.52
CA LEU A 81 -5.93 -10.55 -10.60
C LEU A 81 -5.04 -10.59 -11.84
N ASP A 82 -4.38 -9.47 -12.18
CA ASP A 82 -3.45 -9.37 -13.30
C ASP A 82 -2.12 -10.11 -13.05
N ASN A 83 -1.78 -10.27 -11.77
CA ASN A 83 -0.51 -10.82 -11.32
C ASN A 83 -0.62 -12.23 -10.71
N ARG A 84 -1.82 -12.80 -10.63
CA ARG A 84 -2.03 -14.13 -10.05
C ARG A 84 -1.48 -15.22 -10.97
N GLY A 85 -0.88 -16.25 -10.37
CA GLY A 85 -0.61 -17.50 -11.06
C GLY A 85 -1.89 -18.28 -11.35
N LYS A 86 -1.77 -19.45 -11.98
CA LYS A 86 -2.91 -20.35 -12.30
C LYS A 86 -3.52 -21.07 -11.09
N GLY A 87 -3.07 -20.76 -9.87
CA GLY A 87 -3.48 -21.41 -8.63
C GLY A 87 -4.74 -20.79 -8.02
N LYS A 88 -5.28 -21.47 -6.99
CA LYS A 88 -6.35 -20.91 -6.14
C LYS A 88 -5.79 -19.70 -5.38
N THR A 89 -6.53 -18.60 -5.37
CA THR A 89 -6.17 -17.38 -4.63
C THR A 89 -7.15 -17.19 -3.49
N LEU A 90 -6.64 -17.05 -2.26
CA LEU A 90 -7.41 -16.58 -1.11
C LEU A 90 -7.20 -15.07 -1.00
N ALA A 91 -8.27 -14.29 -1.15
CA ALA A 91 -8.26 -12.85 -0.93
C ALA A 91 -8.95 -12.55 0.40
N VAL A 92 -8.27 -11.82 1.29
CA VAL A 92 -8.83 -11.31 2.54
C VAL A 92 -8.93 -9.80 2.41
N GLN A 93 -10.14 -9.29 2.42
CA GLN A 93 -10.42 -7.85 2.42
C GLN A 93 -10.92 -7.44 3.81
N VAL A 94 -10.36 -6.36 4.34
CA VAL A 94 -10.78 -5.77 5.60
C VAL A 94 -11.32 -4.38 5.30
N ASP A 95 -12.63 -4.20 5.45
CA ASP A 95 -13.27 -2.89 5.37
C ASP A 95 -13.39 -2.31 6.78
N LEU A 96 -12.64 -1.25 7.05
CA LEU A 96 -12.59 -0.60 8.36
C LEU A 96 -13.67 0.47 8.53
N PHE A 97 -14.39 0.82 7.44
CA PHE A 97 -15.40 1.86 7.46
C PHE A 97 -16.78 1.28 7.20
N SER A 98 -17.78 1.73 7.97
CA SER A 98 -19.15 1.33 7.70
C SER A 98 -19.60 1.96 6.38
N ALA A 99 -19.92 1.12 5.39
CA ALA A 99 -20.50 1.56 4.12
C ALA A 99 -21.90 2.22 4.25
N ARG A 100 -22.41 2.35 5.49
CA ARG A 100 -23.70 2.98 5.82
C ARG A 100 -23.45 4.02 6.91
N GLY A 101 -23.91 5.24 6.65
CA GLY A 101 -23.88 6.37 7.57
C GLY A 101 -24.76 7.50 7.02
N ASP A 102 -25.06 8.48 7.86
CA ASP A 102 -25.71 9.70 7.41
C ASP A 102 -24.81 10.49 6.47
N LEU A 103 -25.40 11.30 5.59
CA LEU A 103 -24.63 12.16 4.69
C LEU A 103 -23.76 13.12 5.53
N PRO A 104 -22.42 13.13 5.35
CA PRO A 104 -21.56 13.98 6.14
C PRO A 104 -21.88 15.46 5.86
N THR A 105 -21.97 16.26 6.92
CA THR A 105 -22.29 17.69 6.84
C THR A 105 -21.06 18.58 6.84
N ASN A 106 -19.87 18.01 7.04
CA ASN A 106 -18.58 18.69 7.02
C ASN A 106 -17.44 17.72 6.69
N MET A 107 -16.25 18.26 6.39
CA MET A 107 -15.05 17.49 6.04
C MET A 107 -14.59 16.54 7.15
N ALA A 108 -14.72 16.93 8.42
CA ALA A 108 -14.32 16.09 9.54
C ALA A 108 -15.24 14.87 9.71
N ALA A 109 -16.51 14.98 9.30
CA ALA A 109 -17.46 13.87 9.30
C ALA A 109 -17.34 12.96 8.07
N ALA A 110 -16.63 13.40 7.03
CA ALA A 110 -16.39 12.62 5.80
C ALA A 110 -15.09 11.79 5.84
N MET A 111 -14.22 12.03 6.83
CA MET A 111 -12.99 11.27 7.10
C MET A 111 -13.23 10.28 8.24
#